data_AF-A0A971MXG0-F1
#
_entry.id   AF-A0A971MXG0-F1
#
_cell.length_a   1.000
_cell.length_b   1.000
_cell.length_c   1.000
_cell.angle_alpha   90.00
_cell.angle_beta   90.00
_cell.angle_gamma   90.00
#
_symmetry.space_group_name_H-M   'P 1'
#
loop_
_entity.id
_entity.type
_entity.pdbx_description
1 polymer ?
#
loop_
_entity_poly.entity_id
_entity_poly.type
_entity_poly.pdbx_seq_one_letter_code
_entity_poly.pdbx_strand_id
1 'polypeptide(L)' 'MIEVVGIRFKKVGKIYYFNPSGFNLALGDDVIVETVRGVEYGQTVIINR' A
#
# COMPACT_ATOMS: atom_id res chain seq x y z
N MET A 1 16.14 7.45 -6.27
CA MET A 1 14.92 7.80 -5.53
C MET A 1 14.34 6.50 -5.01
N ILE A 2 13.97 6.40 -3.74
CA ILE A 2 13.31 5.19 -3.22
C ILE A 2 11.81 5.47 -3.27
N GLU A 3 11.10 4.82 -4.18
CA GLU A 3 9.64 4.95 -4.29
C GLU A 3 8.97 4.17 -3.16
N VAL A 4 7.96 4.77 -2.53
CA VAL A 4 7.17 4.14 -1.48
C VAL A 4 5.69 4.49 -1.63
N VAL A 5 4.84 3.51 -1.36
CA VAL A 5 3.38 3.69 -1.32
C VAL A 5 2.86 3.39 0.07
N GLY A 6 1.87 4.16 0.51
CA GLY A 6 1.18 3.92 1.78
C GLY A 6 -0.10 3.15 1.56
N ILE A 7 -0.25 2.01 2.23
CA ILE A 7 -1.42 1.14 2.16
C ILE A 7 -2.11 1.10 3.52
N ARG A 8 -3.44 1.13 3.49
CA ARG A 8 -4.29 1.02 4.68
C ARG A 8 -5.26 -0.15 4.53
N PHE A 9 -5.25 -1.04 5.51
CA PHE A 9 -6.06 -2.28 5.51
C PHE A 9 -7.46 -2.12 6.11
N LYS A 10 -7.69 -1.07 6.91
CA LYS A 10 -8.98 -0.81 7.59
C LYS A 10 -9.35 0.66 7.45
N LYS A 11 -10.65 0.97 7.40
CA LYS A 11 -11.16 2.35 7.28
C LYS A 11 -10.55 3.32 8.32
N VAL A 12 -10.31 2.83 9.54
CA VAL A 12 -9.56 3.51 10.60
C VAL A 12 -8.40 2.63 11.00
N GLY A 13 -7.20 3.18 11.09
CA GLY A 13 -6.01 2.42 11.47
C GLY A 13 -4.70 3.03 10.99
N LYS A 14 -3.62 2.27 11.18
CA LYS A 14 -2.27 2.62 10.75
C LYS A 14 -2.13 2.51 9.23
N ILE A 15 -1.30 3.38 8.66
CA ILE A 15 -0.82 3.28 7.28
C ILE A 15 0.53 2.57 7.32
N TYR A 16 0.68 1.58 6.46
CA TYR A 16 1.89 0.80 6.30
C TYR A 16 2.54 1.15 4.97
N TYR A 17 3.87 1.20 4.92
CA TYR A 17 4.60 1.60 3.72
C TYR A 17 5.19 0.39 3.02
N PHE A 18 5.04 0.36 1.70
CA PHE A 18 5.47 -0.74 0.85
C PHE A 18 6.28 -0.21 -0.34
N ASN A 19 7.13 -1.08 -0.88
CA ASN A 19 7.76 -0.83 -2.17
C ASN A 19 6.71 -1.08 -3.27
N PRO A 20 6.42 -0.11 -4.15
CA PRO A 20 5.46 -0.29 -5.23
C PRO A 20 5.90 -1.35 -6.25
N SER A 21 7.13 -1.86 -6.20
CA SER A 21 7.64 -2.95 -7.04
C SER A 21 7.48 -2.67 -8.54
N GLY A 22 7.53 -1.39 -8.93
CA GLY A 22 7.33 -0.92 -10.30
C GLY A 22 5.86 -0.82 -10.75
N PHE A 23 4.89 -1.11 -9.87
CA PHE A 23 3.47 -0.86 -10.15
C PHE A 23 3.17 0.64 -10.09
N ASN A 24 2.51 1.15 -11.13
CA ASN A 24 2.02 2.53 -11.16
C ASN A 24 0.66 2.60 -10.47
N LEU A 25 0.67 2.76 -9.15
CA LEU A 25 -0.51 2.82 -8.31
C LEU A 25 -1.06 4.26 -8.19
N ALA A 26 -2.37 4.38 -8.09
CA ALA A 26 -3.09 5.62 -7.80
C ALA A 26 -3.67 5.61 -6.38
N LEU A 27 -4.02 6.81 -5.89
CA LEU A 27 -4.77 6.94 -4.64
C LEU A 27 -6.14 6.27 -4.80
N GLY A 28 -6.49 5.41 -3.85
CA GLY A 28 -7.75 4.67 -3.85
C GLY A 28 -7.69 3.30 -4.50
N ASP A 29 -6.56 2.92 -5.12
CA ASP A 29 -6.43 1.58 -5.72
C ASP A 29 -6.52 0.48 -4.66
N ASP A 30 -7.31 -0.53 -5.01
CA ASP A 30 -7.43 -1.77 -4.27
C ASP A 30 -6.21 -2.65 -4.52
N VAL A 31 -5.58 -3.08 -3.43
CA VAL A 31 -4.30 -3.80 -3.49
C VAL A 31 -4.32 -5.01 -2.55
N ILE A 32 -3.66 -6.07 -3.02
CA ILE A 32 -3.35 -7.25 -2.22
C ILE A 32 -1.85 -7.22 -1.96
N VAL A 33 -1.42 -7.28 -0.70
CA VAL A 33 -0.01 -7.26 -0.32
C VAL A 33 0.34 -8.40 0.62
N GLU A 34 1.56 -8.90 0.50
CA GLU A 34 2.10 -9.92 1.38
C GLU A 34 2.73 -9.25 2.61
N THR A 35 2.23 -9.61 3.80
CA THR A 35 2.74 -9.15 5.09
C THR A 35 3.33 -10.33 5.86
N VAL A 36 3.99 -10.06 6.98
CA VAL A 36 4.50 -11.11 7.89
C VAL A 36 3.40 -12.01 8.47
N ARG A 37 2.13 -11.63 8.32
CA ARG A 37 0.96 -12.42 8.78
C ARG A 37 0.25 -13.12 7.62
N GLY A 38 0.78 -13.02 6.40
CA GLY A 38 0.19 -13.55 5.18
C GLY A 38 -0.32 -12.45 4.26
N VAL A 39 -1.19 -12.84 3.33
CA VAL A 39 -1.72 -11.94 2.31
C VAL A 39 -2.85 -11.10 2.88
N GLU A 40 -2.80 -9.78 2.69
CA GLU A 40 -3.79 -8.83 3.18
C GLU A 40 -4.33 -7.94 2.06
N TYR A 41 -5.64 -7.64 2.12
CA TYR A 41 -6.30 -6.67 1.25
C TYR A 41 -6.32 -5.29 1.89
N GLY A 42 -5.95 -4.27 1.11
CA GLY A 42 -6.01 -2.88 1.54
C GLY A 42 -6.21 -1.92 0.37
N GLN A 43 -6.12 -0.64 0.69
CA GLN A 43 -6.27 0.44 -0.27
C GLN A 43 -5.06 1.38 -0.22
N THR A 44 -4.64 1.85 -1.37
CA THR A 44 -3.56 2.83 -1.51
C THR A 44 -4.04 4.20 -1.04
N VAL A 45 -3.34 4.79 -0.08
CA VAL A 45 -3.72 6.06 0.57
C VAL A 45 -2.62 7.12 0.54
N ILE A 46 -1.39 6.76 0.13
CA ILE A 46 -0.28 7.68 -0.10
C ILE A 46 0.49 7.23 -1.34
N ILE A 47 0.78 8.18 -2.24
CA ILE A 47 1.66 7.98 -3.40
C ILE A 47 2.87 8.90 -3.21
N ASN A 48 4.06 8.35 -2.92
CA ASN A 48 5.31 9.10 -3.02
C ASN A 48 6.03 8.69 -4.29
N ARG A 49 6.29 9.68 -5.15
CA ARG A 49 7.15 9.55 -6.33
C ARG A 49 8.61 9.67 -5.94
#